data_AF-A0A1B8YJL7-F1
#
_entry.id   AF-A0A1B8YJL7-F1
#
_cell.length_a   1.000
_cell.length_b   1.000
_cell.length_c   1.000
_cell.angle_alpha   90.00
_cell.angle_beta   90.00
_cell.angle_gamma   90.00
#
_symmetry.space_group_name_H-M   'P 1'
#
loop_
_entity.id
_entity.type
_entity.pdbx_description
1 polymer ?
#
loop_
_entity_poly.entity_id
_entity_poly.type
_entity_poly.pdbx_seq_one_letter_code
_entity_poly.pdbx_strand_id
1 'polypeptide(L)'
;MRKSWISQYKQKRLHGLFVAGATARTAAKLVGVNKTTSAYYFHRLRVLIAGYVDEYSMFDGEVEIDESYFGGKRKGKRRRGSSGKVPVFGLLKRGDKVYTRLIPNAKSDTLMPIITARIKPDSLIYTDNFARYDVLDVSDFKHYRINHSTEFADAF
;
A
#
# COMPACT_ATOMS: atom_id res chain seq x y z
N MET A 1 17.39 -22.16 -3.74
CA MET A 1 16.94 -21.26 -4.83
C MET A 1 17.47 -21.78 -6.17
N ARG A 2 16.62 -21.93 -7.20
CA ARG A 2 17.10 -22.21 -8.57
C ARG A 2 17.93 -21.02 -9.04
N LYS A 3 19.15 -21.29 -9.54
CA LYS A 3 20.07 -20.26 -10.03
C LYS A 3 19.42 -19.55 -11.22
N SER A 4 19.26 -18.23 -11.11
CA SER A 4 18.78 -17.39 -12.21
C SER A 4 19.79 -17.45 -13.35
N TRP A 5 19.32 -17.67 -14.57
CA TRP A 5 20.15 -17.64 -15.79
C TRP A 5 20.45 -16.20 -16.25
N ILE A 6 19.97 -15.19 -15.51
CA ILE A 6 20.20 -13.77 -15.79
C ILE A 6 21.50 -13.34 -15.10
N SER A 7 22.40 -12.69 -15.83
CA SER A 7 23.65 -12.15 -15.25
C SER A 7 23.38 -11.15 -14.11
N GLN A 8 24.28 -11.08 -13.13
CA GLN A 8 24.14 -10.14 -12.01
C GLN A 8 24.01 -8.68 -12.47
N TYR A 9 24.73 -8.30 -13.53
CA TYR A 9 24.59 -6.98 -14.14
C TYR A 9 23.16 -6.68 -14.59
N LYS A 10 22.53 -7.60 -15.32
CA LYS A 10 21.14 -7.45 -15.77
C LYS A 10 20.17 -7.45 -14.59
N GLN A 11 20.41 -8.25 -13.55
CA GLN A 11 19.62 -8.23 -12.32
C GLN A 11 19.66 -6.87 -11.62
N LYS A 12 20.86 -6.28 -11.43
CA LYS A 12 21.02 -4.94 -10.82
C LYS A 12 20.26 -3.87 -11.61
N ARG A 13 20.33 -3.92 -12.95
CA ARG A 13 19.58 -2.99 -13.80
C ARG A 13 18.06 -3.18 -13.70
N LEU A 14 17.57 -4.43 -13.67
CA LEU A 14 16.15 -4.70 -13.45
C LEU A 14 15.68 -4.20 -12.08
N HIS A 15 16.50 -4.35 -11.05
CA HIS A 15 16.18 -3.85 -9.70
C HIS A 15 16.08 -2.33 -9.68
N GLY A 16 17.08 -1.61 -10.24
CA GLY A 16 17.04 -0.15 -10.32
C GLY A 16 15.83 0.36 -11.09
N LEU A 17 15.47 -0.30 -12.20
CA LEU A 17 14.28 0.07 -12.99
C LEU A 17 12.96 -0.24 -12.29
N PHE A 18 12.93 -1.29 -11.46
CA PHE A 18 11.78 -1.58 -10.61
C PHE A 18 11.57 -0.47 -9.57
N VAL A 19 12.64 -0.06 -8.87
CA VAL A 19 12.60 1.02 -7.87
C VAL A 19 12.24 2.35 -8.52
N ALA A 20 12.75 2.64 -9.72
CA ALA A 20 12.40 3.85 -10.48
C ALA A 20 10.96 3.85 -11.05
N GLY A 21 10.15 2.82 -10.78
CA GLY A 21 8.76 2.74 -11.23
C GLY A 21 8.59 2.50 -12.74
N ALA A 22 9.64 2.06 -13.44
CA ALA A 22 9.54 1.79 -14.87
C ALA A 22 8.58 0.62 -15.15
N THR A 23 7.93 0.62 -16.32
CA THR A 23 7.12 -0.55 -16.70
C THR A 23 8.02 -1.75 -17.01
N ALA A 24 7.56 -2.98 -16.72
CA ALA A 24 8.31 -4.20 -17.06
C ALA A 24 8.62 -4.31 -18.57
N ARG A 25 7.78 -3.73 -19.44
CA ARG A 25 8.03 -3.65 -20.88
C ARG A 25 9.21 -2.73 -21.19
N THR A 26 9.25 -1.55 -20.59
CA THR A 26 10.36 -0.60 -20.74
C THR A 26 11.65 -1.22 -20.21
N ALA A 27 11.60 -1.84 -19.03
CA ALA A 27 12.76 -2.48 -18.43
C ALA A 27 13.31 -3.64 -19.28
N ALA A 28 12.43 -4.47 -19.86
CA ALA A 28 12.83 -5.52 -20.78
C ALA A 28 13.64 -4.99 -21.98
N LYS A 29 13.17 -3.89 -22.61
CA LYS A 29 13.87 -3.23 -23.71
C LYS A 29 15.23 -2.67 -23.29
N LEU A 30 15.27 -1.93 -22.19
CA LEU A 30 16.50 -1.26 -21.70
C LEU A 30 17.59 -2.24 -21.24
N VAL A 31 17.19 -3.39 -20.67
CA VAL A 31 18.12 -4.40 -20.14
C VAL A 31 18.48 -5.46 -21.19
N GLY A 32 17.71 -5.60 -22.26
CA GLY A 32 17.90 -6.63 -23.27
C GLY A 32 17.54 -8.02 -22.74
N VAL A 33 16.32 -8.16 -22.23
CA VAL A 33 15.73 -9.44 -21.79
C VAL A 33 14.33 -9.61 -22.38
N ASN A 34 13.79 -10.84 -22.37
CA ASN A 34 12.41 -11.07 -22.80
C ASN A 34 11.44 -10.30 -21.90
N LYS A 35 10.36 -9.76 -22.48
CA LYS A 35 9.26 -9.10 -21.75
C LYS A 35 8.71 -9.98 -20.63
N THR A 36 8.58 -11.29 -20.85
CA THR A 36 8.06 -12.24 -19.86
C THR A 36 9.03 -12.40 -18.70
N THR A 37 10.34 -12.41 -18.97
CA THR A 37 11.39 -12.44 -17.95
C THR A 37 11.33 -11.20 -17.07
N SER A 38 11.24 -10.00 -17.64
CA SER A 38 11.15 -8.77 -16.83
C SER A 38 9.86 -8.71 -16.03
N ALA A 39 8.73 -9.13 -16.60
CA ALA A 39 7.45 -9.17 -15.90
C ALA A 39 7.48 -10.15 -14.72
N TYR A 40 8.03 -11.35 -14.94
CA TYR A 40 8.21 -12.35 -13.89
C TYR A 40 9.16 -11.86 -12.79
N TYR A 41 10.28 -11.24 -13.17
CA TYR A 41 11.24 -10.68 -12.21
C TYR A 41 10.59 -9.61 -11.31
N PHE A 42 9.86 -8.68 -11.90
CA PHE A 42 9.16 -7.63 -11.14
C PHE A 42 8.07 -8.21 -10.24
N HIS A 43 7.34 -9.23 -10.72
CA HIS A 43 6.36 -9.92 -9.89
C HIS A 43 7.02 -10.61 -8.68
N ARG A 44 8.16 -11.29 -8.88
CA ARG A 44 8.91 -11.90 -7.78
C ARG A 44 9.39 -10.87 -6.75
N LEU A 45 9.87 -9.71 -7.19
CA LEU A 45 10.23 -8.62 -6.28
C LEU A 45 9.02 -8.17 -5.45
N ARG A 46 7.85 -7.97 -6.07
CA ARG A 46 6.62 -7.61 -5.34
C ARG A 46 6.22 -8.65 -4.30
N VAL A 47 6.33 -9.94 -4.62
CA VAL A 47 6.03 -11.02 -3.67
C VAL A 47 7.00 -11.00 -2.48
N LEU A 48 8.28 -10.77 -2.73
CA LEU A 48 9.28 -10.64 -1.66
C LEU A 48 9.01 -9.42 -0.77
N ILE A 49 8.70 -8.27 -1.38
CA ILE A 49 8.35 -7.05 -0.65
C ILE A 49 7.09 -7.27 0.20
N ALA A 50 6.06 -7.92 -0.36
CA ALA A 50 4.84 -8.23 0.38
C ALA A 50 5.12 -9.10 1.60
N GLY A 51 5.92 -10.17 1.45
CA GLY A 51 6.33 -11.02 2.58
C GLY A 51 7.12 -10.26 3.63
N TYR A 52 8.06 -9.41 3.22
CA TYR A 52 8.86 -8.59 4.13
C TYR A 52 8.02 -7.59 4.93
N VAL A 53 7.05 -6.94 4.26
CA VAL A 53 6.13 -5.99 4.91
C VAL A 53 5.22 -6.71 5.92
N ASP A 54 4.81 -7.95 5.65
CA ASP A 54 4.00 -8.73 6.59
C ASP A 54 4.77 -9.11 7.87
N GLU A 55 6.07 -9.37 7.77
CA GLU A 55 6.97 -9.72 8.89
C GLU A 55 7.36 -8.53 9.79
N TYR A 56 7.09 -7.29 9.37
CA TYR A 56 7.50 -6.10 10.13
C TYR A 56 6.74 -5.88 11.45
N SER A 57 7.44 -5.27 12.40
CA SER A 57 6.94 -4.88 13.72
C SER A 57 5.77 -3.89 13.65
N MET A 58 5.01 -3.78 14.73
CA MET A 58 3.91 -2.81 14.87
C MET A 58 4.36 -1.38 14.56
N PHE A 59 3.45 -0.58 14.03
CA PHE A 59 3.56 0.86 13.86
C PHE A 59 3.43 1.55 15.22
N ASP A 60 4.10 2.69 15.39
CA ASP A 60 4.04 3.51 16.58
C ASP A 60 4.28 4.99 16.24
N GLY A 61 3.88 5.87 17.16
CA GLY A 61 3.96 7.32 16.95
C GLY A 61 2.87 7.79 15.99
N GLU A 62 3.26 8.52 14.94
CA GLU A 62 2.34 9.10 13.97
C GLU A 62 2.08 8.14 12.79
N VAL A 63 0.82 7.79 12.57
CA VAL A 63 0.39 6.85 11.54
C VAL A 63 -0.80 7.40 10.77
N GLU A 64 -0.67 7.44 9.45
CA GLU A 64 -1.76 7.78 8.54
C GLU A 64 -2.48 6.52 8.09
N ILE A 65 -3.80 6.61 7.96
CA ILE A 65 -4.66 5.52 7.53
C ILE A 65 -5.51 5.99 6.35
N ASP A 66 -5.53 5.21 5.27
CA ASP A 66 -6.32 5.50 4.08
C ASP A 66 -6.88 4.22 3.43
N GLU A 67 -7.94 4.37 2.62
CA GLU A 67 -8.49 3.31 1.79
C GLU A 67 -8.50 3.69 0.30
N SER A 68 -7.79 2.87 -0.47
CA SER A 68 -7.74 2.96 -1.92
C SER A 68 -8.63 1.90 -2.58
N TYR A 69 -9.24 2.21 -3.72
CA TYR A 69 -10.08 1.28 -4.46
C TYR A 69 -9.54 1.02 -5.87
N PHE A 70 -9.16 -0.22 -6.14
CA PHE A 70 -8.55 -0.62 -7.41
C PHE A 70 -9.52 -1.42 -8.29
N GLY A 71 -9.45 -1.24 -9.61
CA GLY A 71 -10.27 -1.98 -10.57
C GLY A 71 -11.63 -1.37 -10.88
N GLY A 72 -12.58 -2.21 -11.30
CA GLY A 72 -13.86 -1.83 -11.90
C GLY A 72 -13.78 -1.77 -13.44
N LYS A 73 -14.29 -2.79 -14.13
CA LYS A 73 -14.41 -2.75 -15.60
C LYS A 73 -15.57 -1.82 -15.99
N ARG A 74 -15.23 -0.67 -16.59
CA ARG A 74 -16.04 0.26 -17.43
C ARG A 74 -16.85 1.41 -16.78
N LYS A 75 -17.15 2.39 -17.66
CA LYS A 75 -17.88 3.65 -17.47
C LYS A 75 -19.21 3.41 -16.76
N GLY A 76 -19.41 4.11 -15.65
CA GLY A 76 -20.57 4.06 -14.76
C GLY A 76 -20.34 5.00 -13.57
N LYS A 77 -21.18 4.92 -12.52
CA LYS A 77 -21.07 5.76 -11.30
C LYS A 77 -19.62 5.87 -10.83
N ARG A 78 -19.10 7.09 -10.79
CA ARG A 78 -17.78 7.41 -10.23
C ARG A 78 -17.87 7.37 -8.70
N ARG A 79 -16.73 7.16 -8.03
CA ARG A 79 -16.52 7.12 -6.55
C ARG A 79 -16.73 5.74 -5.87
N ARG A 80 -16.86 5.75 -4.53
CA ARG A 80 -17.05 4.59 -3.64
C ARG A 80 -18.39 3.92 -3.96
N GLY A 81 -18.39 2.63 -4.30
CA GLY A 81 -19.61 1.85 -4.61
C GLY A 81 -19.83 1.46 -6.08
N SER A 82 -18.90 1.73 -6.99
CA SER A 82 -18.96 1.11 -8.33
C SER A 82 -18.67 -0.39 -8.23
N SER A 83 -19.55 -1.23 -8.77
CA SER A 83 -19.39 -2.68 -8.77
C SER A 83 -18.03 -3.12 -9.34
N GLY A 84 -17.39 -4.09 -8.70
CA GLY A 84 -16.14 -4.69 -9.15
C GLY A 84 -14.85 -3.94 -8.80
N LYS A 85 -14.88 -2.99 -7.86
CA LYS A 85 -13.67 -2.44 -7.22
C LYS A 85 -13.23 -3.29 -6.03
N VAL A 86 -11.94 -3.50 -5.90
CA VAL A 86 -11.30 -4.15 -4.77
C VAL A 86 -10.79 -3.06 -3.81
N PRO A 87 -11.28 -3.01 -2.56
CA PRO A 87 -10.75 -2.08 -1.57
C PRO A 87 -9.42 -2.59 -1.00
N VAL A 88 -8.50 -1.65 -0.79
CA VAL A 88 -7.19 -1.85 -0.20
C VAL A 88 -7.05 -0.86 0.95
N PHE A 89 -6.77 -1.40 2.12
CA PHE A 89 -6.43 -0.64 3.31
C PHE A 89 -4.94 -0.33 3.34
N GLY A 90 -4.58 0.89 3.69
CA GLY A 90 -3.20 1.34 3.85
C GLY A 90 -2.94 1.92 5.24
N LEU A 91 -1.79 1.57 5.83
CA LEU A 91 -1.19 2.26 6.96
C LEU A 91 0.14 2.84 6.49
N LEU A 92 0.40 4.11 6.78
CA LEU A 92 1.62 4.79 6.41
C LEU A 92 2.23 5.47 7.63
N LYS A 93 3.51 5.19 7.90
CA LYS A 93 4.35 6.01 8.76
C LYS A 93 5.35 6.74 7.88
N ARG A 94 5.21 8.06 7.80
CA ARG A 94 6.05 8.90 6.93
C ARG A 94 7.53 8.67 7.25
N GLY A 95 8.34 8.53 6.20
CA GLY A 95 9.79 8.31 6.32
C GLY A 95 10.22 6.92 6.84
N ASP A 96 9.29 6.02 7.15
CA ASP A 96 9.62 4.70 7.74
C ASP A 96 9.05 3.56 6.90
N LYS A 97 7.76 3.24 7.07
CA LYS A 97 7.16 2.02 6.51
C LYS A 97 5.70 2.21 6.10
N VAL A 98 5.29 1.35 5.17
CA VAL A 98 3.92 1.27 4.67
C VAL A 98 3.42 -0.17 4.78
N TYR A 99 2.16 -0.33 5.17
CA TYR A 99 1.47 -1.61 5.20
C TYR A 99 0.21 -1.52 4.36
N THR A 100 -0.03 -2.50 3.50
CA THR A 100 -1.24 -2.53 2.66
C THR A 100 -1.90 -3.89 2.70
N ARG A 101 -3.22 -3.95 2.81
CA ARG A 101 -3.98 -5.20 2.82
C ARG A 101 -5.25 -5.09 1.99
N LEU A 102 -5.53 -6.13 1.20
CA LEU A 102 -6.84 -6.29 0.57
C LEU A 102 -7.90 -6.53 1.65
N ILE A 103 -8.98 -5.77 1.62
CA ILE A 103 -10.09 -5.91 2.58
C ILE A 103 -11.38 -6.28 1.86
N PRO A 104 -12.28 -7.05 2.47
CA PRO A 104 -13.58 -7.34 1.87
C PRO A 104 -14.47 -6.10 1.79
N ASN A 105 -14.33 -5.16 2.73
CA ASN A 105 -15.06 -3.90 2.79
C ASN A 105 -14.35 -2.95 3.77
N ALA A 106 -14.61 -1.65 3.65
CA ALA A 106 -14.05 -0.63 4.55
C ALA A 106 -14.99 -0.32 5.72
N LYS A 107 -15.55 -1.32 6.42
CA LYS A 107 -16.36 -1.09 7.63
C LYS A 107 -15.47 -1.16 8.88
N SER A 108 -15.87 -0.47 9.94
CA SER A 108 -15.13 -0.43 11.21
C SER A 108 -14.82 -1.83 11.75
N ASP A 109 -15.76 -2.78 11.69
CA ASP A 109 -15.54 -4.18 12.12
C ASP A 109 -14.43 -4.92 11.34
N THR A 110 -14.16 -4.49 10.10
CA THR A 110 -13.06 -5.03 9.28
C THR A 110 -11.75 -4.28 9.54
N LEU A 111 -11.80 -2.98 9.77
CA LEU A 111 -10.63 -2.12 9.92
C LEU A 111 -10.02 -2.19 11.32
N MET A 112 -10.85 -2.14 12.37
CA MET A 112 -10.40 -2.09 13.76
C MET A 112 -9.47 -3.25 14.15
N PRO A 113 -9.77 -4.53 13.81
CA PRO A 113 -8.86 -5.63 14.12
C PRO A 113 -7.50 -5.52 13.42
N ILE A 114 -7.46 -4.91 12.23
CA ILE A 114 -6.21 -4.69 11.50
C ILE A 114 -5.40 -3.58 12.17
N ILE A 115 -6.07 -2.48 12.55
CA ILE A 115 -5.46 -1.32 13.22
C ILE A 115 -4.86 -1.74 14.57
N THR A 116 -5.64 -2.40 15.43
CA THR A 116 -5.17 -2.80 16.77
C THR A 116 -4.08 -3.87 16.73
N ALA A 117 -4.09 -4.76 15.73
CA ALA A 117 -3.04 -5.75 15.55
C ALA A 117 -1.73 -5.17 15.00
N ARG A 118 -1.77 -3.98 14.37
CA ARG A 118 -0.62 -3.42 13.65
C ARG A 118 -0.14 -2.08 14.20
N ILE A 119 -0.89 -1.37 15.04
CA ILE A 119 -0.50 -0.08 15.62
C ILE A 119 -0.48 -0.21 17.13
N LYS A 120 0.61 0.24 17.78
CA LYS A 120 0.71 0.26 19.24
C LYS A 120 -0.32 1.22 19.85
N PRO A 121 -0.94 0.89 20.99
CA PRO A 121 -1.74 1.84 21.77
C PRO A 121 -1.00 3.16 22.01
N ASP A 122 -1.75 4.24 22.25
CA ASP A 122 -1.27 5.62 22.45
C ASP A 122 -0.61 6.29 21.23
N SER A 123 -0.63 5.64 20.06
CA SER A 123 -0.18 6.24 18.79
C SER A 123 -1.15 7.34 18.31
N LEU A 124 -0.62 8.29 17.54
CA LEU A 124 -1.39 9.32 16.86
C LEU A 124 -1.82 8.79 15.49
N ILE A 125 -3.14 8.75 15.26
CA ILE A 125 -3.73 8.29 14.02
C ILE A 125 -4.30 9.48 13.25
N TYR A 126 -3.91 9.62 11.99
CA TYR A 126 -4.48 10.58 11.06
C TYR A 126 -5.35 9.86 10.04
N THR A 127 -6.61 10.29 9.89
CA THR A 127 -7.52 9.77 8.86
C THR A 127 -8.25 10.90 8.15
N ASP A 128 -8.79 10.62 6.96
CA ASP A 128 -9.77 11.48 6.30
C ASP A 128 -11.03 11.65 7.17
N ASN A 129 -11.82 12.70 6.91
CA ASN A 129 -13.09 12.96 7.61
C ASN A 129 -14.22 11.97 7.29
N PHE A 130 -13.93 10.67 7.24
CA PHE A 130 -14.88 9.60 6.92
C PHE A 130 -15.45 8.99 8.20
N ALA A 131 -16.79 9.04 8.34
CA ALA A 131 -17.53 8.61 9.53
C ALA A 131 -17.27 7.16 9.99
N ARG A 132 -16.62 6.33 9.16
CA ARG A 132 -16.30 4.95 9.56
C ARG A 132 -15.12 4.87 10.54
N TYR A 133 -14.36 5.95 10.65
CA TYR A 133 -13.27 6.10 11.61
C TYR A 133 -13.73 6.64 12.96
N ASP A 134 -15.02 6.92 13.17
CA ASP A 134 -15.54 7.43 14.45
C ASP A 134 -15.26 6.48 15.62
N VAL A 135 -15.12 5.18 15.35
CA VAL A 135 -14.72 4.17 16.36
C VAL A 135 -13.31 4.41 16.89
N LEU A 136 -12.44 5.13 16.15
CA LEU A 136 -11.11 5.48 16.63
C LEU A 136 -11.13 6.55 17.73
N ASP A 137 -12.17 7.40 17.79
CA ASP A 137 -12.30 8.45 18.82
C ASP A 137 -12.51 7.88 20.23
N VAL A 138 -13.00 6.64 20.33
CA VAL A 138 -13.31 5.93 21.58
C VAL A 138 -12.37 4.75 21.85
N SER A 139 -11.24 4.71 21.14
CA SER A 139 -10.23 3.65 21.24
C SER A 139 -8.98 4.12 21.99
N ASP A 140 -8.02 3.22 22.21
CA ASP A 140 -6.73 3.53 22.86
C ASP A 140 -5.78 4.38 21.97
N PHE A 141 -6.31 5.13 21.00
CA PHE A 141 -5.54 5.92 20.03
C PHE A 141 -5.91 7.40 20.10
N LYS A 142 -4.94 8.27 19.81
CA LYS A 142 -5.21 9.71 19.63
C LYS A 142 -5.55 9.97 18.18
N HIS A 143 -6.82 10.21 17.89
CA HIS A 143 -7.30 10.34 16.52
C HIS A 143 -7.44 11.80 16.09
N TYR A 144 -6.86 12.13 14.93
CA TYR A 144 -6.97 13.40 14.25
C TYR A 144 -7.59 13.19 12.87
N ARG A 145 -8.62 13.98 12.55
CA ARG A 145 -9.24 13.97 11.23
C ARG A 145 -8.68 15.10 10.37
N ILE A 146 -8.19 14.78 9.18
CA ILE A 146 -7.74 15.77 8.21
C ILE A 146 -8.88 16.01 7.22
N ASN A 147 -9.27 17.27 7.08
CA ASN A 147 -10.27 17.66 6.10
C ASN A 147 -9.61 17.98 4.75
N HIS A 148 -9.52 16.98 3.87
CA HIS A 148 -8.96 17.14 2.52
C HIS A 148 -9.75 18.04 1.56
N SER A 149 -10.88 18.63 1.99
CA SER A 149 -11.55 19.70 1.23
C SER A 149 -10.97 21.10 1.51
N THR A 150 -10.25 21.27 2.61
CA THR A 150 -9.68 22.54 3.06
C THR A 150 -8.17 22.51 3.20
N GLU A 151 -7.59 21.34 3.52
CA GLU A 151 -6.18 21.18 3.83
C GLU A 151 -5.60 19.95 3.11
N PHE A 152 -4.56 20.14 2.32
CA PHE A 152 -3.68 19.04 1.92
C PHE A 152 -2.68 18.83 3.06
N ALA A 153 -2.36 17.57 3.41
CA ALA A 153 -1.33 17.31 4.40
C ALA A 153 -0.01 17.95 3.95
N ASP A 154 0.51 18.90 4.74
CA ASP A 154 1.78 19.53 4.45
C ASP A 154 2.88 18.45 4.34
N ALA A 155 3.75 18.61 3.35
CA ALA A 155 4.93 17.79 3.23
C ALA A 155 5.91 18.22 4.33
N PHE A 156 5.83 17.58 5.50
CA PHE A 156 6.90 17.63 6.51
C PHE A 156 8.06 16.73 6.07
#